data_AF-A0A7J5AMS9-F1
#
_entry.id   AF-A0A7J5AMS9-F1
#
_cell.length_a   1.000
_cell.length_b   1.000
_cell.length_c   1.000
_cell.angle_alpha   90.00
_cell.angle_beta   90.00
_cell.angle_gamma   90.00
#
_symmetry.space_group_name_H-M   'P 1'
#
loop_
_entity.id
_entity.type
_entity.pdbx_description
1 polymer ?
#
loop_
_entity_poly.entity_id
_entity_poly.type
_entity_poly.pdbx_seq_one_letter_code
_entity_poly.pdbx_strand_id
1 'polypeptide(L)'
;MKKLILILLTVGLILSCKPRIENNSKTLDKVFAMSSFDIEIHNWGCFSQSKEHFTVELKNEGYLLQSKRTGKSHLVSKIKMDSLKNFLKTRIGKEDYGGCTSSEYIRLGSIFNSVDYEHSHCSGIEATMINDLLNYYELISENEFKSIFTQ
;
A
#
# COMPACT_ATOMS: atom_id res chain seq x y z
N MET A 1 -40.61 -21.82 -6.61
CA MET A 1 -39.96 -21.71 -5.28
C MET A 1 -38.47 -22.09 -5.29
N LYS A 2 -38.07 -23.31 -5.69
CA LYS A 2 -36.64 -23.73 -5.69
C LYS A 2 -35.69 -22.79 -6.45
N LYS A 3 -36.09 -22.29 -7.63
CA LYS A 3 -35.29 -21.33 -8.43
C LYS A 3 -35.14 -19.96 -7.75
N LEU A 4 -36.15 -19.49 -7.02
CA LEU A 4 -36.11 -18.19 -6.33
C LEU A 4 -35.18 -18.24 -5.10
N ILE A 5 -35.20 -19.36 -4.37
CA ILE A 5 -34.29 -19.62 -3.25
C ILE A 5 -32.85 -19.70 -3.74
N LEU A 6 -32.60 -20.35 -4.89
CA LEU A 6 -31.27 -20.44 -5.48
C LEU A 6 -30.72 -19.06 -5.89
N ILE A 7 -31.58 -18.20 -6.46
CA ILE A 7 -31.21 -16.81 -6.83
C ILE A 7 -30.93 -15.97 -5.58
N LEU A 8 -31.72 -16.10 -4.52
CA LEU A 8 -31.48 -15.38 -3.27
C LEU A 8 -30.19 -15.83 -2.57
N LEU A 9 -29.87 -17.13 -2.63
CA LEU A 9 -28.60 -17.68 -2.13
C LEU A 9 -27.39 -17.18 -2.92
N THR A 10 -27.47 -17.13 -4.26
CA THR A 10 -26.37 -16.60 -5.07
C THR A 10 -26.17 -15.11 -4.86
N VAL A 11 -27.25 -14.31 -4.78
CA VAL A 11 -27.16 -12.88 -4.45
C VAL A 11 -26.59 -12.65 -3.05
N GLY A 12 -26.98 -13.46 -2.06
CA GLY A 12 -26.42 -13.42 -0.71
C GLY A 12 -24.92 -13.71 -0.65
N LEU A 13 -24.46 -14.73 -1.39
CA LEU A 13 -23.04 -15.07 -1.50
C LEU A 13 -22.24 -13.97 -2.21
N ILE A 14 -22.80 -13.34 -3.24
CA ILE A 14 -22.14 -12.23 -3.96
C ILE A 14 -22.02 -11.00 -3.07
N LEU A 15 -23.04 -10.68 -2.26
CA LEU A 15 -23.01 -9.54 -1.34
C LEU A 15 -22.10 -9.76 -0.13
N SER A 16 -21.95 -11.00 0.35
CA SER A 16 -21.01 -11.34 1.44
C SER A 16 -19.54 -11.28 1.04
N CYS A 17 -19.23 -11.30 -0.26
CA CYS A 17 -17.86 -11.24 -0.77
C CYS A 17 -17.40 -9.83 -1.15
N LYS A 18 -18.09 -8.77 -0.70
CA LYS A 18 -17.60 -7.41 -0.94
C LYS A 18 -16.35 -7.14 -0.07
N PRO A 19 -15.23 -6.69 -0.67
CA PRO A 19 -14.05 -6.21 0.03
C PRO A 19 -14.46 -5.24 1.15
N ARG A 20 -14.13 -5.54 2.40
CA ARG A 20 -14.41 -4.61 3.50
C ARG A 20 -13.13 -3.82 3.80
N ILE A 21 -13.11 -2.58 3.33
CA ILE A 21 -12.11 -1.60 3.74
C ILE A 21 -12.52 -1.12 5.13
N GLU A 22 -11.67 -1.35 6.12
CA GLU A 22 -11.92 -0.92 7.49
C GLU A 22 -10.73 -0.09 7.97
N ASN A 23 -10.83 1.24 7.78
CA ASN A 23 -9.78 2.21 8.13
C ASN A 23 -9.69 2.43 9.64
N ASN A 24 -9.26 1.41 10.37
CA ASN A 24 -9.04 1.48 11.81
C ASN A 24 -7.76 0.74 12.23
N SER A 25 -7.23 1.12 13.40
CA SER A 25 -5.99 0.56 13.95
C SER A 25 -6.03 -0.96 14.12
N LYS A 26 -7.20 -1.54 14.43
CA LYS A 26 -7.38 -2.99 14.62
C LYS A 26 -7.21 -3.76 13.32
N THR A 27 -7.74 -3.24 12.20
CA THR A 27 -7.56 -3.85 10.87
C THR A 27 -6.11 -3.72 10.41
N LEU A 28 -5.48 -2.57 10.67
CA LEU A 28 -4.06 -2.38 10.40
C LEU A 28 -3.20 -3.39 11.19
N ASP A 29 -3.50 -3.62 12.46
CA ASP A 29 -2.83 -4.64 13.26
C ASP A 29 -2.98 -6.05 12.68
N LYS A 30 -4.18 -6.39 12.16
CA LYS A 30 -4.41 -7.68 11.50
C LYS A 30 -3.60 -7.81 10.22
N VAL A 31 -3.50 -6.78 9.39
CA VAL A 31 -2.70 -6.79 8.14
C VAL A 31 -1.24 -7.08 8.46
N PHE A 32 -0.64 -6.38 9.43
CA PHE A 32 0.75 -6.58 9.82
C PHE A 32 1.01 -7.88 10.59
N ALA A 33 -0.04 -8.60 11.01
CA ALA A 33 0.07 -9.93 11.60
C ALA A 33 0.03 -11.06 10.54
N MET A 34 -0.27 -10.74 9.27
CA MET A 34 -0.28 -11.71 8.18
C MET A 34 1.15 -12.10 7.79
N SER A 35 1.33 -13.35 7.38
CA SER A 35 2.60 -13.81 6.80
C SER A 35 2.90 -13.18 5.44
N SER A 36 1.86 -12.75 4.73
CA SER A 36 1.97 -11.99 3.49
C SER A 36 0.78 -11.07 3.29
N PHE A 37 1.00 -9.93 2.65
CA PHE A 37 -0.02 -8.96 2.29
C PHE A 37 0.47 -8.07 1.13
N ASP A 38 -0.43 -7.32 0.50
CA ASP A 38 -0.06 -6.38 -0.56
C ASP A 38 0.05 -4.95 0.00
N ILE A 39 0.96 -4.16 -0.59
CA ILE A 39 0.98 -2.71 -0.45
C ILE A 39 0.82 -2.09 -1.83
N GLU A 40 -0.16 -1.22 -2.00
CA GLU A 40 -0.36 -0.40 -3.19
C GLU A 40 -0.06 1.04 -2.82
N ILE A 41 0.80 1.70 -3.60
CA ILE A 41 1.25 3.07 -3.36
C ILE A 41 0.95 3.86 -4.63
N HIS A 42 0.15 4.91 -4.50
CA HIS A 42 -0.04 5.92 -5.52
C HIS A 42 0.59 7.22 -5.03
N ASN A 43 1.39 7.83 -5.88
CA ASN A 43 1.92 9.16 -5.64
C ASN A 43 1.51 10.03 -6.83
N TRP A 44 0.64 11.01 -6.56
CA TRP A 44 0.16 11.98 -7.51
C TRP A 44 0.79 13.32 -7.18
N GLY A 45 1.64 13.84 -8.06
CA GLY A 45 2.12 15.21 -8.03
C GLY A 45 1.54 16.03 -9.18
N CYS A 46 1.75 17.33 -9.14
CA CYS A 46 1.31 18.28 -10.18
C CYS A 46 1.81 17.92 -11.59
N PHE A 47 2.98 17.29 -11.67
CA PHE A 47 3.66 16.97 -12.94
C PHE A 47 4.08 15.50 -13.08
N SER A 48 3.75 14.64 -12.11
CA SER A 48 4.09 13.22 -12.21
C SER A 48 3.07 12.39 -11.46
N GLN A 49 2.76 11.20 -11.98
CA GLN A 49 1.92 10.23 -11.30
C GLN A 49 2.65 8.90 -11.34
N SER A 50 2.80 8.26 -10.20
CA SER A 50 3.34 6.91 -10.11
C SER A 50 2.40 6.03 -9.31
N LYS A 51 2.34 4.77 -9.72
CA LYS A 51 1.56 3.73 -9.06
C LYS A 51 2.41 2.48 -9.04
N GLU A 52 2.55 1.88 -7.86
CA GLU A 52 3.28 0.64 -7.69
C GLU A 52 2.53 -0.29 -6.73
N HIS A 53 2.67 -1.58 -7.00
CA HIS A 53 2.14 -2.62 -6.12
C HIS A 53 3.30 -3.50 -5.64
N PHE A 54 3.32 -3.76 -4.35
CA PHE A 54 4.29 -4.64 -3.71
C PHE A 54 3.58 -5.85 -3.13
N THR A 55 4.19 -7.03 -3.32
CA THR A 55 3.93 -8.18 -2.44
C THR A 55 4.86 -8.06 -1.24
N VAL A 56 4.33 -8.21 -0.04
CA VAL A 56 5.08 -8.23 1.21
C VAL A 56 5.03 -9.62 1.81
N GLU A 57 6.19 -10.18 2.14
CA GLU A 57 6.28 -11.45 2.85
C GLU A 57 7.11 -11.30 4.13
N LEU A 58 6.56 -11.77 5.25
CA LEU A 58 7.31 -11.86 6.50
C LEU A 58 8.40 -12.93 6.38
N LYS A 59 9.65 -12.54 6.65
CA LYS A 59 10.81 -13.42 6.77
C LYS A 59 11.40 -13.28 8.18
N ASN A 60 12.27 -14.22 8.57
CA ASN A 60 12.82 -14.28 9.94
C ASN A 60 13.43 -12.95 10.44
N GLU A 61 14.01 -12.15 9.54
CA GLU A 61 14.72 -10.90 9.89
C GLU A 61 13.97 -9.62 9.46
N GLY A 62 12.78 -9.72 8.89
CA GLY A 62 12.05 -8.55 8.38
C GLY A 62 10.97 -8.89 7.36
N TYR A 63 10.78 -8.00 6.40
CA TYR A 63 9.74 -8.09 5.39
C TYR A 63 10.38 -8.01 4.01
N LEU A 64 10.23 -9.06 3.20
CA LEU A 64 10.64 -9.05 1.81
C LEU A 64 9.58 -8.28 1.01
N LEU A 65 9.94 -7.12 0.48
CA LEU A 65 9.09 -6.33 -0.40
C LEU A 65 9.51 -6.61 -1.83
N GLN A 66 8.56 -7.03 -2.66
CA GLN A 66 8.78 -7.27 -4.09
C GLN A 66 7.83 -6.42 -4.92
N SER A 67 8.37 -5.58 -5.81
CA SER A 67 7.56 -4.84 -6.79
C SER A 67 6.94 -5.82 -7.78
N LYS A 68 5.62 -5.71 -7.99
CA LYS A 68 4.89 -6.47 -9.01
C LYS A 68 5.22 -5.98 -10.42
N ARG A 69 5.61 -4.71 -10.59
CA ARG A 69 5.98 -4.14 -11.89
C ARG A 69 7.40 -4.53 -12.31
N THR A 70 8.39 -4.30 -11.46
CA THR A 70 9.81 -4.51 -11.82
C THR A 70 10.33 -5.89 -11.42
N GLY A 71 9.61 -6.61 -10.56
CA GLY A 71 10.06 -7.89 -9.97
C GLY A 71 11.20 -7.73 -8.96
N LYS A 72 11.77 -6.52 -8.82
CA LYS A 72 12.84 -6.22 -7.86
C LYS A 72 12.33 -6.44 -6.45
N SER A 73 13.16 -7.04 -5.61
CA SER A 73 12.86 -7.29 -4.22
C SER A 73 13.98 -6.82 -3.30
N HIS A 74 13.63 -6.34 -2.13
CA HIS A 74 14.59 -6.06 -1.06
C HIS A 74 14.00 -6.36 0.30
N LEU A 75 14.87 -6.60 1.28
CA LEU A 75 14.47 -6.85 2.65
C LEU A 75 14.36 -5.53 3.41
N VAL A 76 13.17 -5.26 3.94
CA VAL A 76 12.93 -4.16 4.88
C VAL A 76 13.01 -4.70 6.30
N SER A 77 13.78 -4.03 7.16
CA SER A 77 13.91 -4.45 8.55
C SER A 77 12.58 -4.33 9.29
N LYS A 78 12.40 -5.19 10.30
CA LYS A 78 11.21 -5.14 11.16
C LYS A 78 10.99 -3.76 11.79
N ILE A 79 12.07 -3.08 12.17
CA ILE A 79 12.04 -1.72 12.76
C ILE A 79 11.43 -0.72 11.78
N LYS A 80 11.87 -0.71 10.52
CA LYS A 80 11.31 0.20 9.50
C LYS A 80 9.82 -0.10 9.26
N MET A 81 9.44 -1.38 9.23
CA MET A 81 8.05 -1.77 9.04
C MET A 81 7.16 -1.42 10.24
N ASP A 82 7.67 -1.55 11.46
CA ASP A 82 6.98 -1.12 12.68
C ASP A 82 6.81 0.40 12.72
N SER A 83 7.81 1.17 12.26
CA SER A 83 7.71 2.62 12.09
C SER A 83 6.61 3.01 11.08
N LEU A 84 6.55 2.34 9.93
CA LEU A 84 5.45 2.54 8.96
C LEU A 84 4.09 2.25 9.60
N LYS A 85 3.96 1.11 10.29
CA LYS A 85 2.74 0.74 10.99
C LYS A 85 2.29 1.81 11.98
N ASN A 86 3.21 2.31 12.81
CA ASN A 86 2.92 3.33 13.81
C ASN A 86 2.52 4.65 13.16
N PHE A 87 3.22 5.08 12.11
CA PHE A 87 2.83 6.26 11.33
C PHE A 87 1.38 6.13 10.83
N LEU A 88 1.08 5.02 10.14
CA LEU A 88 -0.26 4.76 9.59
C LEU A 88 -1.33 4.73 10.69
N LYS A 89 -1.05 4.13 11.85
CA LYS A 89 -2.00 4.13 12.99
C LYS A 89 -2.43 5.53 13.42
N THR A 90 -1.54 6.51 13.34
CA THR A 90 -1.85 7.90 13.74
C THR A 90 -2.64 8.67 12.70
N ARG A 91 -2.70 8.18 11.46
CA ARG A 91 -3.25 8.87 10.28
C ARG A 91 -4.42 8.15 9.61
N ILE A 92 -4.62 6.87 9.87
CA ILE A 92 -5.67 6.05 9.27
C ILE A 92 -7.06 6.65 9.53
N GLY A 93 -7.88 6.77 8.47
CA GLY A 93 -9.22 7.35 8.56
C GLY A 93 -9.26 8.86 8.81
N LYS A 94 -8.12 9.57 8.72
CA LYS A 94 -8.07 11.04 8.67
C LYS A 94 -7.98 11.46 7.20
N GLU A 95 -8.99 12.17 6.72
CA GLU A 95 -8.98 12.80 5.40
C GLU A 95 -8.46 14.22 5.55
N ASP A 96 -7.21 14.46 5.15
CA ASP A 96 -6.66 15.82 5.05
C ASP A 96 -6.82 16.30 3.59
N TYR A 97 -8.03 16.71 3.23
CA TYR A 97 -8.32 17.41 1.96
C TYR A 97 -7.98 18.90 2.11
N GLY A 98 -6.67 19.23 2.07
CA GLY A 98 -6.19 20.59 1.83
C GLY A 98 -5.85 20.73 0.35
N GLY A 99 -6.22 21.84 -0.30
CA GLY A 99 -6.05 22.13 -1.75
C GLY A 99 -4.60 22.19 -2.26
N CYS A 100 -3.85 21.15 -1.96
CA CYS A 100 -2.46 20.95 -2.26
C CYS A 100 -2.28 20.28 -3.63
N THR A 101 -1.10 20.44 -4.21
CA THR A 101 -0.77 19.99 -5.58
C THR A 101 -0.19 18.58 -5.66
N SER A 102 -0.07 17.89 -4.53
CA SER A 102 0.32 16.48 -4.49
C SER A 102 -0.49 15.69 -3.47
N SER A 103 -0.74 14.43 -3.76
CA SER A 103 -1.41 13.49 -2.88
C SER A 103 -0.75 12.12 -2.94
N GLU A 104 -0.70 11.47 -1.79
CA GLU A 104 -0.19 10.12 -1.63
C GLU A 104 -1.31 9.23 -1.12
N TYR A 105 -1.48 8.07 -1.74
CA TYR A 105 -2.41 7.04 -1.32
C TYR A 105 -1.68 5.74 -1.10
N ILE A 106 -1.92 5.12 0.06
CA ILE A 106 -1.39 3.80 0.40
C ILE A 106 -2.56 2.90 0.75
N ARG A 107 -2.65 1.76 0.08
CA ARG A 107 -3.53 0.67 0.46
C ARG A 107 -2.72 -0.52 0.94
N LEU A 108 -3.00 -1.00 2.14
CA LEU A 108 -2.31 -2.16 2.72
C LEU A 108 -3.31 -3.29 2.98
N GLY A 109 -2.93 -4.51 2.64
CA GLY A 109 -3.66 -5.72 3.02
C GLY A 109 -4.05 -6.59 1.85
N SER A 110 -5.14 -7.33 2.02
CA SER A 110 -5.72 -8.20 1.00
C SER A 110 -7.06 -7.64 0.52
N ILE A 111 -7.62 -8.24 -0.53
CA ILE A 111 -9.00 -7.96 -0.99
C ILE A 111 -10.02 -8.01 0.15
N PHE A 112 -9.83 -8.83 1.19
CA PHE A 112 -10.82 -9.00 2.27
C PHE A 112 -10.53 -8.18 3.52
N ASN A 113 -9.29 -7.75 3.72
CA ASN A 113 -8.88 -6.91 4.83
C ASN A 113 -7.88 -5.90 4.31
N SER A 114 -8.36 -4.69 3.98
CA SER A 114 -7.46 -3.60 3.60
C SER A 114 -7.70 -2.35 4.43
N VAL A 115 -6.62 -1.58 4.52
CA VAL A 115 -6.56 -0.26 5.11
C VAL A 115 -6.13 0.70 4.02
N ASP A 116 -6.84 1.81 3.93
CA ASP A 116 -6.54 2.90 3.03
C ASP A 116 -6.04 4.10 3.85
N TYR A 117 -4.96 4.69 3.36
CA TYR A 117 -4.41 5.96 3.79
C TYR A 117 -4.37 6.88 2.58
N GLU A 118 -4.88 8.10 2.74
CA GLU A 118 -4.81 9.15 1.74
C GLU A 118 -4.38 10.43 2.44
N HIS A 119 -3.44 11.15 1.85
CA HIS A 119 -3.02 12.44 2.36
C HIS A 119 -2.63 13.38 1.23
N SER A 120 -3.07 14.64 1.33
CA SER A 120 -2.72 15.68 0.36
C SER A 120 -1.58 16.53 0.93
N HIS A 121 -0.42 16.51 0.27
CA HIS A 121 0.77 17.25 0.68
C HIS A 121 0.95 18.52 -0.14
N CYS A 122 1.16 19.64 0.55
CA CYS A 122 1.57 20.91 -0.07
C CYS A 122 3.11 21.02 -0.18
N SER A 123 3.87 20.12 0.43
CA SER A 123 5.34 20.09 0.41
C SER A 123 5.86 18.66 0.20
N GLY A 124 6.93 18.50 -0.58
CA GLY A 124 7.45 17.18 -1.00
C GLY A 124 8.15 16.36 0.09
N ILE A 125 8.04 16.74 1.37
CA ILE A 125 8.76 16.11 2.51
C ILE A 125 8.10 14.79 2.90
N GLU A 126 6.79 14.66 2.83
CA GLU A 126 6.13 13.41 3.25
C GLU A 126 6.17 12.34 2.16
N ALA A 127 6.25 12.73 0.88
CA ALA A 127 6.55 11.84 -0.24
C ALA A 127 7.93 11.14 -0.12
N THR A 128 8.83 11.63 0.74
CA THR A 128 10.10 10.94 1.04
C THR A 128 9.95 9.90 2.14
N MET A 129 8.93 9.96 2.99
CA MET A 129 8.83 9.07 4.15
C MET A 129 8.58 7.62 3.75
N ILE A 130 7.73 7.37 2.73
CA ILE A 130 7.60 6.03 2.14
C ILE A 130 8.95 5.57 1.60
N ASN A 131 9.67 6.45 0.91
CA ASN A 131 10.98 6.11 0.38
C ASN A 131 11.99 5.80 1.50
N ASP A 132 11.99 6.54 2.60
CA ASP A 132 12.89 6.34 3.73
C ASP A 132 12.60 5.02 4.46
N LEU A 133 11.31 4.66 4.53
CA LEU A 133 10.84 3.44 5.19
C LEU A 133 10.93 2.19 4.30
N LEU A 134 10.70 2.33 3.00
CA LEU A 134 10.54 1.19 2.07
C LEU A 134 11.50 1.20 0.88
N ASN A 135 12.45 2.14 0.81
CA ASN A 135 13.35 2.34 -0.33
C ASN A 135 12.60 2.37 -1.69
N TYR A 136 11.44 3.01 -1.71
CA TYR A 136 10.48 3.00 -2.82
C TYR A 136 11.12 3.31 -4.19
N TYR A 137 11.88 4.41 -4.31
CA TYR A 137 12.44 4.83 -5.60
C TYR A 137 13.46 3.82 -6.17
N GLU A 138 14.18 3.11 -5.30
CA GLU A 138 15.12 2.06 -5.71
C GLU A 138 14.39 0.88 -6.40
N LEU A 139 13.21 0.54 -5.89
CA LEU A 139 12.38 -0.55 -6.41
C LEU A 139 11.64 -0.19 -7.70
N ILE A 140 11.24 1.08 -7.84
CA ILE A 140 10.49 1.55 -9.00
C ILE A 140 11.35 2.11 -10.12
N SER A 141 12.63 2.41 -9.85
CA SER A 141 13.59 2.76 -10.89
C SER A 141 13.82 1.54 -11.79
N GLU A 142 13.40 1.64 -13.05
CA GLU A 142 14.01 0.81 -14.08
C GLU A 142 15.49 1.22 -14.18
N ASN A 143 16.40 0.31 -14.48
CA ASN A 143 17.82 0.61 -14.53
C ASN A 143 18.12 1.61 -15.68
N GLU A 144 17.89 2.90 -15.47
CA GLU A 144 18.32 4.01 -16.32
C GLU A 144 19.52 4.77 -15.71
N PHE A 145 20.27 4.14 -14.81
CA PHE A 145 21.54 4.68 -14.30
C PHE A 145 22.79 4.06 -14.95
N LYS A 146 22.64 3.50 -16.17
CA LYS A 146 23.75 2.89 -16.93
C LYS A 146 24.12 3.60 -18.24
N SER A 147 23.49 4.72 -18.60
CA SER A 147 23.85 5.47 -19.84
C SER A 147 24.47 6.84 -19.62
N ILE A 148 24.57 7.37 -18.39
CA ILE A 148 25.02 8.75 -18.15
C ILE A 148 26.53 8.86 -17.80
N PHE A 149 27.25 7.75 -17.58
CA PHE A 149 28.69 7.78 -17.25
C PHE A 149 29.61 7.05 -18.24
N THR A 150 29.20 6.94 -19.50
CA THR A 150 30.15 6.67 -20.60
C THR A 150 30.11 7.81 -21.60
N GLN A 151 30.87 8.85 -21.29
CA GLN A 151 31.54 9.71 -22.27
C GLN A 151 32.96 10.00 -21.77
#